data_AF-A0A6P0SDZ3-F1
#
_entry.id   AF-A0A6P0SDZ3-F1
#
_cell.length_a   1.000
_cell.length_b   1.000
_cell.length_c   1.000
_cell.angle_alpha   90.00
_cell.angle_beta   90.00
_cell.angle_gamma   90.00
#
_symmetry.space_group_name_H-M   'P 1'
#
loop_
_entity.id
_entity.type
_entity.pdbx_description
1 polymer ?
#
loop_
_entity_poly.entity_id
_entity_poly.type
_entity_poly.pdbx_seq_one_letter_code
_entity_poly.pdbx_strand_id
1 'polypeptide(L)' 'MHCELCERKMEKLTIHHLIPRQSTKRKKQTTKRKKADPGPTISICSPCHRQIHVLFDNKHLARELNTLEKLRNEP' A
#
# COMPACT_ATOMS: atom_id res chain seq x y z
N MET A 1 4.70 6.09 17.67
CA MET A 1 5.12 6.20 16.25
C MET A 1 4.10 7.09 15.53
N HIS A 2 4.40 7.68 14.38
CA HIS A 2 3.44 8.50 13.64
C HIS A 2 2.89 7.70 12.44
N CYS A 3 1.57 7.73 12.25
CA CYS A 3 0.94 7.13 11.09
C CYS A 3 1.36 7.90 9.83
N GLU A 4 1.85 7.22 8.81
CA GLU A 4 2.30 7.88 7.58
C GLU A 4 1.16 8.46 6.72
N LEU A 5 -0.10 8.07 7.00
CA LEU A 5 -1.27 8.54 6.27
C LEU A 5 -1.91 9.78 6.93
N CYS A 6 -2.15 9.71 8.24
CA CYS A 6 -2.88 10.75 8.97
C CYS A 6 -1.99 11.57 9.92
N GLU A 7 -0.69 11.26 9.97
CA GLU A 7 0.34 11.92 10.79
C GLU A 7 0.09 11.90 12.31
N ARG A 8 -0.97 11.24 12.76
CA ARG A 8 -1.30 11.10 14.17
C ARG A 8 -0.31 10.20 14.87
N LYS A 9 0.07 10.60 16.09
CA LYS A 9 0.88 9.78 16.98
C LYS A 9 0.04 8.63 17.52
N MET A 10 0.42 7.41 17.17
CA MET A 10 -0.24 6.17 17.58
C MET A 10 0.76 5.25 18.27
N GLU A 11 0.26 4.49 19.24
CA GLU A 11 1.04 3.49 19.96
C GLU A 11 1.30 2.25 19.10
N LYS A 12 0.35 1.90 18.22
CA LYS A 12 0.42 0.73 17.33
C LYS A 12 0.20 1.13 15.88
N LEU A 13 1.14 0.75 15.03
CA LEU A 13 1.06 0.86 13.57
C LEU A 13 1.07 -0.54 12.96
N THR A 14 0.51 -0.64 11.76
CA THR A 14 0.41 -1.85 10.95
C THR A 14 1.05 -1.58 9.59
N ILE A 15 1.75 -2.57 9.05
CA ILE A 15 2.37 -2.49 7.73
C ILE A 15 1.32 -2.79 6.68
N HIS A 16 1.04 -1.81 5.82
CA HIS A 16 0.18 -1.97 4.66
C HIS A 16 1.02 -2.09 3.38
N HIS A 17 0.67 -3.07 2.54
CA HIS A 17 1.35 -3.31 1.27
C HIS A 17 0.57 -2.63 0.15
N LEU A 18 1.17 -1.61 -0.46
CA LEU A 18 0.52 -0.83 -1.53
C LEU A 18 0.33 -1.63 -2.82
N ILE A 19 1.18 -2.64 -3.05
CA ILE A 19 1.06 -3.54 -4.19
C ILE A 19 0.85 -4.97 -3.66
N PRO A 20 -0.33 -5.57 -3.87
CA PRO A 20 -0.59 -6.92 -3.39
C PRO A 20 0.32 -7.93 -4.10
N ARG A 21 1.01 -8.79 -3.33
CA ARG A 21 1.96 -9.80 -3.81
C ARG A 21 1.39 -10.79 -4.85
N GLN A 22 0.07 -10.85 -5.00
CA GLN A 22 -0.60 -11.74 -5.96
C GLN A 22 -0.59 -11.19 -7.41
N SER A 23 -0.45 -9.88 -7.60
CA SER A 23 -0.41 -9.24 -8.93
C SER A 23 0.94 -9.43 -9.65
N THR A 24 2.03 -9.69 -8.91
CA THR A 24 3.36 -9.95 -9.48
C THR A 24 3.49 -11.33 -10.14
N LYS A 25 2.52 -12.25 -9.95
CA LYS A 25 2.54 -13.56 -10.62
C LYS A 25 2.08 -13.53 -12.09
N ARG A 26 1.29 -12.53 -12.54
CA ARG A 26 0.72 -12.51 -13.90
C ARG A 26 1.56 -11.82 -14.98
N LYS A 27 2.61 -11.05 -14.62
CA LYS A 27 3.59 -10.51 -15.58
C LYS A 27 4.85 -11.40 -15.68
N LYS A 28 4.66 -12.72 -15.70
CA LYS A 28 5.75 -13.73 -15.67
C LYS A 28 6.29 -14.15 -17.05
N GLN A 29 5.96 -13.42 -18.11
CA GLN A 29 6.58 -13.55 -19.42
C GLN A 29 6.69 -12.11 -19.92
N THR A 30 7.74 -11.38 -19.60
CA THR A 30 8.85 -11.20 -20.53
C THR A 30 10.01 -10.53 -19.78
N THR A 31 11.20 -11.10 -19.94
CA THR A 31 12.52 -10.48 -19.69
C THR A 31 12.95 -10.22 -18.22
N LYS A 32 14.09 -10.84 -17.87
CA LYS A 32 15.07 -10.40 -16.86
C LYS A 32 14.58 -10.21 -15.41
N ARG A 33 14.84 -11.25 -14.61
CA ARG A 33 15.31 -11.22 -13.21
C ARG A 33 15.30 -9.84 -12.52
N LYS A 34 14.32 -9.63 -11.64
CA LYS A 34 14.53 -9.01 -10.32
C LYS A 34 13.62 -9.77 -9.36
N LYS A 35 14.15 -10.17 -8.20
CA LYS A 35 13.35 -10.72 -7.08
C LYS A 35 12.06 -9.90 -6.99
N ALA A 36 10.91 -10.57 -6.85
CA ALA A 36 9.63 -9.91 -6.65
C ALA A 36 9.72 -9.09 -5.36
N ASP A 37 10.20 -7.86 -5.49
CA ASP A 37 10.29 -6.90 -4.41
C ASP A 37 8.86 -6.74 -3.88
N PRO A 38 8.64 -6.81 -2.56
CA PRO A 38 7.30 -6.81 -1.96
C PRO A 38 6.47 -5.55 -2.26
N GLY A 39 6.97 -4.63 -3.08
CA GLY A 39 6.36 -3.35 -3.41
C GLY A 39 6.59 -2.36 -2.27
N PRO A 40 6.27 -1.08 -2.49
CA PRO A 40 6.35 -0.09 -1.43
C PRO A 40 5.36 -0.46 -0.31
N THR A 41 5.82 -0.35 0.94
CA THR A 41 5.02 -0.60 2.14
C THR A 41 4.99 0.65 3.00
N ILE A 42 3.90 0.84 3.73
CA ILE A 42 3.69 2.01 4.61
C ILE A 42 3.23 1.58 5.99
N SER A 43 3.61 2.36 7.00
CA SER A 43 3.27 2.17 8.40
C SER A 43 2.08 3.06 8.76
N ILE A 44 0.91 2.44 8.85
CA ILE A 44 -0.36 3.14 9.10
C ILE A 44 -1.06 2.58 10.33
N CYS A 45 -1.86 3.38 11.00
CA CYS A 45 -2.62 2.91 12.15
C CYS A 45 -3.79 2.02 11.72
N SER A 46 -4.26 1.15 12.63
CA SER A 46 -5.39 0.26 12.38
C SER A 46 -6.64 0.95 11.78
N PRO A 47 -7.08 2.14 12.25
CA PRO A 47 -8.23 2.80 11.64
C PRO A 47 -7.95 3.27 10.20
N CYS A 48 -6.78 3.82 9.90
CA CYS A 48 -6.39 4.17 8.53
C CYS A 48 -6.34 2.94 7.62
N HIS A 49 -5.80 1.83 8.12
CA HIS A 49 -5.72 0.60 7.34
C HIS A 49 -7.10 0.08 6.97
N ARG A 50 -8.04 0.09 7.92
CA ARG A 50 -9.42 -0.30 7.67
C ARG A 50 -10.11 0.68 6.72
N GLN A 51 -9.91 1.98 6.90
CA GLN A 51 -10.49 3.02 6.05
C GLN A 51 -10.07 2.84 4.58
N ILE A 52 -8.78 2.61 4.32
CA ILE A 52 -8.25 2.41 2.96
C ILE A 52 -8.95 1.25 2.26
N HIS A 53 -9.14 0.12 2.93
CA HIS A 53 -9.81 -1.05 2.36
C HIS A 53 -11.34 -0.90 2.27
N VAL A 54 -11.93 0.06 2.98
CA VAL A 54 -13.36 0.40 2.89
C VAL A 54 -13.60 1.38 1.75
N LEU A 55 -12.71 2.36 1.57
CA LEU A 55 -12.81 3.40 0.53
C LEU A 55 -12.35 2.90 -0.84
N PHE A 56 -11.30 2.09 -0.88
CA PHE A 56 -10.63 1.72 -2.12
C PHE A 56 -10.44 0.21 -2.24
N ASP A 57 -10.81 -0.32 -3.40
CA ASP A 57 -10.49 -1.69 -3.77
C ASP A 57 -8.99 -1.91 -3.96
N ASN A 58 -8.52 -3.13 -3.68
CA ASN A 58 -7.13 -3.54 -3.89
C ASN A 58 -6.63 -3.28 -5.33
N LYS A 59 -7.51 -3.32 -6.33
CA LYS A 59 -7.16 -3.00 -7.72
C LYS A 59 -6.89 -1.50 -7.93
N HIS A 60 -7.70 -0.65 -7.29
CA HIS A 60 -7.56 0.81 -7.36
C HIS A 60 -6.31 1.24 -6.61
N LEU A 61 -6.09 0.70 -5.40
CA LEU A 61 -4.86 0.90 -4.63
C LEU A 61 -3.60 0.51 -5.43
N ALA A 62 -3.61 -0.65 -6.08
CA ALA A 62 -2.45 -1.11 -6.84
C ALA A 62 -2.19 -0.33 -8.14
N ARG A 63 -3.20 0.31 -8.74
CA ARG A 63 -3.08 1.02 -10.03
C ARG A 63 -2.88 2.52 -9.85
N GLU A 64 -3.71 3.13 -9.01
CA GLU A 64 -3.81 4.58 -8.88
C GLU A 64 -3.11 5.03 -7.62
N LEU A 65 -3.33 4.38 -6.48
CA LEU A 65 -2.77 4.77 -5.18
C LEU A 65 -1.60 3.89 -4.74
N ASN A 66 -0.70 3.60 -5.66
CA ASN A 66 0.40 2.66 -5.47
C ASN A 66 1.62 3.25 -4.72
N THR A 67 1.50 4.48 -4.23
CA THR A 67 2.52 5.19 -3.45
C THR A 67 1.86 5.96 -2.30
N LEU A 68 2.61 6.17 -1.22
CA LEU A 68 2.17 6.92 -0.04
C LEU A 68 1.67 8.31 -0.41
N GLU A 69 2.42 9.02 -1.26
CA GLU A 69 2.09 10.39 -1.67
C GLU A 69 0.73 10.47 -2.34
N LYS A 70 0.42 9.54 -3.24
CA LYS A 70 -0.89 9.49 -3.91
C LYS A 70 -2.02 9.17 -2.94
N LEU A 71 -1.77 8.25 -2.00
CA LEU A 71 -2.73 7.88 -0.96
C LEU A 71 -3.01 9.03 0.02
N ARG A 72 -2.04 9.90 0.25
CA ARG A 72 -2.18 11.09 1.11
C ARG A 72 -2.79 12.28 0.37
N ASN A 73 -2.57 12.36 -0.94
CA ASN A 73 -3.06 13.45 -1.77
C ASN A 73 -4.49 13.19 -2.31
N GLU A 74 -5.07 12.01 -2.04
CA GLU A 74 -6.48 11.75 -2.30
C GLU A 74 -7.35 12.38 -1.20
N PRO A 75 -8.36 13.21 -1.56
CA PRO A 75 -9.21 13.94 -0.62
C PRO A 75 -10.22 13.06 0.15
#